data_AF-A0A6C0D393-F1
#
_entry.id   AF-A0A6C0D393-F1
#
_cell.length_a   1.000
_cell.length_b   1.000
_cell.length_c   1.000
_cell.angle_alpha   90.00
_cell.angle_beta   90.00
_cell.angle_gamma   90.00
#
_symmetry.space_group_name_H-M   'P 1'
#
loop_
_entity.id
_entity.type
_entity.pdbx_description
1 polymer ?
#
loop_
_entity_poly.entity_id
_entity_poly.type
_entity_poly.pdbx_seq_one_letter_code
_entity_poly.pdbx_strand_id
1 'polypeptide(L)'
;MKNIFLIILHIFHFLIDMIPFAYIYFAPKEYDIYIVVLVSIQCFHWLLLKNECIISCIEKWLINKNYEIGDDISYIPHEDFIYYNKDAVILLHVLQILVFCVIFYRNRNNSIISCLSVFNITVMVQLIYFRYFY
;
A
#
# COMPACT_ATOMS: atom_id res chain seq x y z
N MET A 1 -14.84 9.11 -22.44
CA MET A 1 -15.31 7.81 -21.93
C MET A 1 -14.25 7.28 -20.98
N LYS A 2 -14.57 7.09 -19.68
CA LYS A 2 -13.61 6.47 -18.75
C LYS A 2 -13.28 5.06 -19.27
N ASN A 3 -12.01 4.73 -19.39
CA ASN A 3 -11.57 3.44 -19.89
C ASN A 3 -12.01 2.36 -18.88
N ILE A 4 -12.91 1.46 -19.29
CA ILE A 4 -13.45 0.40 -18.40
C ILE A 4 -12.32 -0.42 -17.79
N PHE A 5 -11.27 -0.67 -18.55
CA PHE A 5 -10.08 -1.38 -18.09
C PHE A 5 -9.42 -0.68 -16.90
N LEU A 6 -9.32 0.64 -16.96
CA LEU A 6 -8.71 1.45 -15.92
C LEU A 6 -9.57 1.46 -14.63
N ILE A 7 -10.89 1.46 -14.76
CA ILE A 7 -11.81 1.31 -13.60
C ILE A 7 -11.63 -0.05 -12.93
N ILE A 8 -11.53 -1.13 -13.72
CA ILE A 8 -11.32 -2.48 -13.20
C ILE A 8 -9.99 -2.56 -12.45
N LEU A 9 -8.93 -1.97 -13.02
CA LEU A 9 -7.60 -1.95 -12.41
C LEU A 9 -7.62 -1.21 -11.06
N HIS A 10 -8.34 -0.09 -10.98
CA HIS A 10 -8.47 0.68 -9.76
C HIS A 10 -9.25 -0.06 -8.66
N ILE A 11 -10.37 -0.70 -9.01
CA ILE A 11 -11.12 -1.54 -8.06
C ILE A 11 -10.24 -2.68 -7.54
N PHE A 12 -9.47 -3.31 -8.42
CA PHE A 12 -8.53 -4.35 -8.05
C PHE A 12 -7.44 -3.83 -7.10
N HIS A 13 -6.87 -2.65 -7.38
CA HIS A 13 -5.90 -1.98 -6.52
C HIS A 13 -6.46 -1.76 -5.11
N PHE A 14 -7.65 -1.15 -5.03
CA PHE A 14 -8.34 -0.90 -3.76
C PHE A 14 -8.59 -2.19 -2.98
N LEU A 15 -9.07 -3.25 -3.65
CA LEU A 15 -9.32 -4.54 -3.00
C LEU A 15 -8.05 -5.15 -2.41
N ILE A 16 -6.92 -5.08 -3.14
CA ILE A 16 -5.62 -5.55 -2.62
C ILE A 16 -5.23 -4.78 -1.36
N ASP A 17 -5.33 -3.45 -1.40
CA ASP A 17 -4.98 -2.61 -0.25
C ASP A 17 -5.87 -2.88 0.96
N MET A 18 -7.09 -3.38 0.76
CA MET A 18 -8.00 -3.74 1.86
C MET A 18 -7.68 -5.09 2.54
N ILE A 19 -6.97 -6.00 1.86
CA ILE A 19 -6.70 -7.37 2.38
C ILE A 19 -6.01 -7.33 3.75
N PRO A 20 -4.95 -6.54 3.99
CA PRO A 20 -4.29 -6.47 5.28
C PRO A 20 -5.20 -6.01 6.43
N PHE A 21 -6.26 -5.23 6.17
CA PHE A 21 -7.19 -4.84 7.22
C PHE A 21 -8.23 -5.91 7.51
N ALA A 22 -8.76 -6.54 6.46
CA ALA A 22 -9.78 -7.57 6.64
C ALA A 22 -9.21 -8.79 7.36
N TYR A 23 -8.00 -9.22 7.01
CA TYR A 23 -7.47 -10.49 7.49
C TYR A 23 -7.29 -10.52 9.02
N ILE A 24 -6.91 -9.39 9.65
CA ILE A 24 -6.57 -9.35 11.09
C ILE A 24 -7.76 -9.76 11.98
N TYR A 25 -8.99 -9.58 11.48
CA TYR A 25 -10.23 -9.90 12.21
C TYR A 25 -10.64 -11.37 12.10
N PHE A 26 -10.26 -12.06 11.02
CA PHE A 26 -10.79 -13.40 10.72
C PHE A 26 -9.70 -14.49 10.74
N ALA A 27 -8.43 -14.13 10.56
CA ALA A 27 -7.34 -15.09 10.43
C ALA A 27 -6.57 -15.32 11.75
N PRO A 28 -6.24 -16.57 12.08
CA PRO A 28 -5.43 -16.88 13.23
C PRO A 28 -3.95 -16.53 12.96
N LYS A 29 -3.10 -16.51 14.00
CA LYS A 29 -1.76 -15.90 13.97
C LYS A 29 -0.80 -16.62 13.01
N GLU A 30 -1.10 -17.88 12.69
CA GLU A 30 -0.34 -18.72 11.77
C GLU A 30 -0.31 -18.11 10.37
N TYR A 31 -1.28 -17.25 10.04
CA TYR A 31 -1.33 -16.57 8.75
C TYR A 31 -0.53 -15.26 8.70
N ASP A 32 -0.06 -14.75 9.84
CA ASP A 32 0.63 -13.46 9.92
C ASP A 32 1.88 -13.41 9.03
N ILE A 33 2.61 -14.54 8.90
CA ILE A 33 3.79 -14.62 8.05
C ILE A 33 3.46 -14.36 6.57
N TYR A 34 2.33 -14.86 6.06
CA TYR A 34 1.97 -14.68 4.65
C TYR A 34 1.63 -13.23 4.37
N ILE A 35 0.92 -12.57 5.28
CA ILE A 35 0.58 -11.15 5.15
C ILE A 35 1.83 -10.28 5.23
N VAL A 36 2.68 -10.53 6.22
CA VAL A 36 3.92 -9.78 6.39
C VAL A 36 4.84 -9.96 5.19
N VAL A 37 4.97 -11.16 4.63
CA VAL A 37 5.77 -11.39 3.41
C VAL A 37 5.15 -10.71 2.20
N LEU A 38 3.83 -10.84 2.00
CA LEU A 38 3.12 -10.20 0.88
C LEU A 38 3.33 -8.69 0.90
N VAL A 39 3.11 -8.03 2.04
CA VAL A 39 3.29 -6.58 2.15
C VAL A 39 4.76 -6.19 2.13
N SER A 40 5.68 -7.03 2.62
CA SER A 40 7.12 -6.76 2.46
C SER A 40 7.52 -6.70 0.99
N ILE A 41 7.03 -7.64 0.17
CA ILE A 41 7.23 -7.62 -1.27
C ILE A 41 6.66 -6.34 -1.87
N GLN A 42 5.46 -5.93 -1.42
CA GLN A 42 4.85 -4.68 -1.86
C GLN A 42 5.72 -3.45 -1.50
N CYS A 43 6.20 -3.36 -0.27
CA CYS A 43 7.11 -2.32 0.21
C CYS A 43 8.42 -2.28 -0.60
N PHE A 44 9.03 -3.44 -0.87
CA PHE A 44 10.23 -3.51 -1.71
C PHE A 44 9.95 -2.97 -3.11
N HIS A 45 8.82 -3.37 -3.70
CA HIS A 45 8.43 -2.88 -5.01
C HIS A 45 8.20 -1.36 -4.98
N TRP A 46 7.61 -0.78 -3.93
CA TRP A 46 7.43 0.67 -3.81
C TRP A 46 8.76 1.41 -3.76
N LEU A 47 9.72 0.91 -2.98
CA LEU A 47 11.05 1.51 -2.90
C LEU A 47 11.76 1.51 -4.26
N LEU A 48 11.60 0.43 -5.04
CA LEU A 48 12.17 0.32 -6.39
C LEU A 48 11.48 1.25 -7.41
N LEU A 49 10.18 1.53 -7.22
CA LEU A 49 9.38 2.40 -8.09
C LEU A 49 9.24 3.81 -7.51
N LYS A 50 10.26 4.32 -6.82
CA LYS A 50 10.32 5.68 -6.28
C LYS A 50 9.08 6.06 -5.44
N ASN A 51 8.68 5.17 -4.54
CA ASN A 51 7.53 5.31 -3.64
C ASN A 51 6.14 5.18 -4.31
N GLU A 52 6.07 4.59 -5.50
CA GLU A 52 4.81 4.34 -6.21
C GLU A 52 4.43 2.85 -6.29
N CYS A 53 3.12 2.58 -6.26
CA CYS A 53 2.58 1.25 -6.54
C CYS A 53 2.67 0.92 -8.04
N ILE A 54 2.94 -0.34 -8.41
CA ILE A 54 3.10 -0.74 -9.81
C ILE A 54 1.78 -0.60 -10.54
N ILE A 55 0.68 -0.88 -9.83
CA ILE A 55 -0.67 -0.66 -10.34
C ILE A 55 -0.90 0.83 -10.57
N SER A 56 -0.52 1.70 -9.62
CA SER A 56 -0.55 3.16 -9.80
C SER A 56 0.26 3.63 -11.01
N CYS A 57 1.48 3.10 -11.21
CA CYS A 57 2.29 3.44 -12.39
C CYS A 57 1.57 3.06 -13.69
N ILE A 58 0.97 1.87 -13.75
CA ILE A 58 0.19 1.41 -14.92
C ILE A 58 -1.03 2.32 -15.13
N GLU A 59 -1.77 2.67 -14.06
CA GLU A 59 -2.91 3.59 -14.14
C GLU A 59 -2.50 4.95 -14.72
N LYS A 60 -1.36 5.49 -14.26
CA LYS A 60 -0.82 6.76 -14.74
C LYS A 60 -0.36 6.67 -16.20
N TRP A 61 0.32 5.60 -16.60
CA TRP A 61 0.70 5.38 -18.00
C TRP A 61 -0.49 5.23 -18.95
N LEU A 62 -1.60 4.65 -18.48
CA LEU A 62 -2.83 4.54 -19.25
C LEU A 62 -3.48 5.90 -19.51
N ILE A 63 -3.27 6.88 -18.64
CA ILE A 63 -3.74 8.27 -18.82
C ILE A 63 -2.72 9.11 -19.58
N ASN A 64 -1.45 9.06 -19.17
CA ASN A 64 -0.34 9.78 -19.76
C ASN A 64 0.80 8.82 -20.10
N LYS A 65 0.93 8.47 -21.38
CA LYS A 65 1.99 7.58 -21.87
C LYS A 65 3.42 8.11 -21.65
N ASN A 66 3.56 9.41 -21.44
CA ASN A 66 4.84 10.07 -21.20
C ASN A 66 5.11 10.27 -19.69
N TYR A 67 4.30 9.69 -18.80
CA TYR A 67 4.54 9.77 -17.36
C TYR A 67 5.86 9.09 -17.01
N GLU A 68 6.78 9.79 -16.35
CA GLU A 68 7.97 9.18 -15.78
C GLU A 68 7.71 8.78 -14.32
N ILE A 69 8.21 7.61 -13.92
CA ILE A 69 8.01 7.12 -12.55
C ILE A 69 8.66 8.13 -11.58
N GLY A 70 7.91 8.51 -10.56
CA GLY A 70 8.28 9.49 -9.54
C GLY A 70 8.03 10.94 -9.93
N ASP A 71 7.47 11.24 -11.12
CA ASP A 71 7.16 12.61 -11.53
C ASP A 71 6.14 13.27 -10.60
N ASP A 72 5.07 12.54 -10.28
CA ASP A 72 4.07 12.99 -9.32
C ASP A 72 3.51 11.79 -8.54
N ILE A 73 4.14 11.51 -7.38
CA ILE A 73 3.78 10.41 -6.49
C ILE A 73 2.38 10.63 -5.87
N SER A 74 1.97 11.89 -5.76
CA SER A 74 0.71 12.31 -5.14
C SER A 74 -0.47 12.24 -6.12
N TYR A 75 -0.19 12.30 -7.43
CA TYR A 75 -1.22 12.23 -8.46
C TYR A 75 -2.00 10.92 -8.35
N ILE A 76 -3.31 11.05 -8.19
CA ILE A 76 -4.24 9.93 -8.21
C ILE A 76 -5.02 10.06 -9.52
N PRO A 77 -4.83 9.16 -10.50
CA PRO A 77 -5.48 9.24 -11.81
C PRO A 77 -7.03 9.26 -11.77
N HIS A 78 -7.63 9.03 -10.59
CA HIS A 78 -9.06 9.02 -10.33
C HIS A 78 -9.47 9.69 -9.01
N GLU A 79 -8.99 10.91 -8.71
CA GLU A 79 -9.46 11.65 -7.51
C GLU A 79 -11.00 11.71 -7.40
N ASP A 80 -11.71 11.73 -8.55
CA ASP A 80 -13.18 11.73 -8.61
C ASP A 80 -13.85 10.40 -8.23
N PHE A 81 -13.10 9.30 -8.12
CA PHE A 81 -13.62 7.95 -7.91
C PHE A 81 -13.25 7.48 -6.48
N ILE A 82 -14.27 7.14 -5.68
CA ILE A 82 -14.12 6.58 -4.32
C ILE A 82 -13.39 7.52 -3.35
N TYR A 83 -13.76 8.81 -3.27
CA TYR A 83 -13.24 9.79 -2.27
C TYR A 83 -11.72 9.65 -2.01
N TYR A 84 -10.94 9.32 -3.05
CA TYR A 84 -9.56 8.90 -2.90
C TYR A 84 -8.72 10.16 -2.96
N ASN A 85 -8.57 10.78 -1.80
CA ASN A 85 -7.72 11.94 -1.61
C ASN A 85 -6.45 11.55 -0.83
N LYS A 86 -5.48 12.46 -0.81
CA LYS A 86 -4.23 12.32 -0.07
C LYS A 86 -4.45 11.88 1.39
N ASP A 87 -5.47 12.42 2.06
CA ASP A 87 -5.77 12.09 3.46
C ASP A 87 -6.28 10.65 3.63
N ALA A 88 -7.11 10.16 2.72
CA ALA A 88 -7.57 8.77 2.71
C ALA A 88 -6.39 7.81 2.52
N VAL A 89 -5.47 8.13 1.62
CA VAL A 89 -4.24 7.34 1.44
C VAL A 89 -3.40 7.34 2.71
N ILE A 90 -3.21 8.48 3.36
CA ILE A 90 -2.47 8.55 4.64
C ILE A 90 -3.17 7.71 5.71
N LEU A 91 -4.49 7.81 5.82
CA LEU A 91 -5.28 7.01 6.76
C LEU A 91 -5.07 5.51 6.52
N LEU A 92 -5.03 5.05 5.27
CA LEU A 92 -4.74 3.66 4.95
C LEU A 92 -3.37 3.22 5.45
N HIS A 93 -2.33 4.03 5.24
CA HIS A 93 -0.98 3.72 5.75
C HIS A 93 -0.94 3.69 7.29
N VAL A 94 -1.66 4.60 7.97
CA VAL A 94 -1.79 4.59 9.44
C VAL A 94 -2.48 3.32 9.92
N LEU A 95 -3.57 2.92 9.27
CA LEU A 95 -4.25 1.67 9.59
C LEU A 95 -3.33 0.46 9.34
N GLN A 96 -2.49 0.48 8.30
CA GLN A 96 -1.56 -0.61 8.00
C GLN A 96 -0.48 -0.70 9.07
N ILE A 97 0.03 0.45 9.55
CA ILE A 97 0.95 0.50 10.70
C ILE A 97 0.31 -0.17 11.92
N LEU A 98 -0.97 0.12 12.21
CA LEU A 98 -1.68 -0.52 13.33
C LEU A 98 -1.79 -2.04 13.15
N VAL A 99 -2.10 -2.52 11.93
CA VAL A 99 -2.10 -3.95 11.61
C VAL A 99 -0.73 -4.57 11.90
N PHE A 100 0.37 -3.95 11.45
CA PHE A 100 1.72 -4.45 11.73
C PHE A 100 2.10 -4.41 13.21
N CYS A 101 1.64 -3.41 13.96
CA CYS A 101 1.79 -3.38 15.41
C CYS A 101 1.10 -4.57 16.08
N VAL A 102 -0.11 -4.94 15.63
CA VAL A 102 -0.82 -6.14 16.12
C VAL A 102 -0.05 -7.40 15.75
N ILE A 103 0.41 -7.54 14.51
CA ILE A 103 1.20 -8.70 14.06
C ILE A 103 2.47 -8.85 14.90
N PHE A 104 3.20 -7.75 15.07
CA PHE A 104 4.40 -7.69 15.90
C PHE A 104 4.10 -8.18 17.32
N TYR A 105 3.03 -7.68 17.95
CA TYR A 105 2.64 -8.09 19.29
C TYR A 105 2.29 -9.58 19.39
N ARG A 106 1.51 -10.11 18.43
CA ARG A 106 1.15 -11.54 18.34
C ARG A 106 2.38 -12.44 18.17
N ASN A 107 3.42 -11.93 17.50
CA ASN A 107 4.60 -12.69 17.08
C ASN A 107 5.91 -12.17 17.71
N ARG A 108 5.84 -11.51 18.88
CA ARG A 108 7.02 -10.89 19.55
C ARG A 108 8.18 -11.84 19.85
N ASN A 109 7.93 -13.15 19.87
CA ASN A 109 8.95 -14.18 20.08
C ASN A 109 9.51 -14.74 18.75
N ASN A 110 8.89 -14.43 17.61
CA ASN A 110 9.36 -14.80 16.28
C ASN A 110 10.10 -13.61 15.67
N SER A 111 11.43 -13.70 15.66
CA SER A 111 12.31 -12.62 15.19
C SER A 111 12.08 -12.27 13.71
N ILE A 112 11.81 -13.26 12.85
CA ILE A 112 11.60 -13.03 11.42
C ILE A 112 10.34 -12.19 11.20
N ILE A 113 9.20 -12.60 11.77
CA ILE A 113 7.93 -11.86 11.62
C ILE A 113 8.06 -10.47 12.25
N SER A 114 8.71 -10.37 13.41
CA SER A 114 8.92 -9.10 14.11
C SER A 114 9.76 -8.13 13.28
N CYS A 115 10.90 -8.57 12.75
CA CYS A 115 11.77 -7.76 11.90
C CYS A 115 11.07 -7.29 10.63
N LEU A 116 10.36 -8.18 9.94
CA LEU A 116 9.60 -7.81 8.75
C LEU A 116 8.45 -6.85 9.07
N SER A 117 7.79 -6.99 10.22
CA SER A 117 6.74 -6.05 10.66
C SER A 117 7.34 -4.64 10.90
N VAL A 118 8.49 -4.56 11.57
CA VAL A 118 9.20 -3.28 11.78
C VAL A 118 9.66 -2.67 10.47
N PHE A 119 10.18 -3.48 9.54
CA PHE A 119 10.52 -3.03 8.19
C PHE A 119 9.30 -2.41 7.48
N ASN A 120 8.17 -3.12 7.44
CA ASN A 120 6.95 -2.60 6.82
C ASN A 120 6.49 -1.29 7.48
N ILE A 121 6.47 -1.23 8.82
CA ILE A 121 6.13 0.01 9.55
C ILE A 121 7.05 1.17 9.12
N THR A 122 8.35 0.91 9.01
CA THR A 122 9.34 1.93 8.64
C THR A 122 9.06 2.48 7.24
N VAL A 123 8.80 1.60 6.28
CA VAL A 123 8.44 2.00 4.90
C VAL A 123 7.12 2.77 4.89
N MET A 124 6.10 2.34 5.64
CA MET A 124 4.82 3.07 5.72
C MET A 124 5.00 4.49 6.29
N VAL A 125 5.80 4.64 7.35
CA VAL A 125 6.12 5.96 7.92
C VAL A 125 6.85 6.83 6.91
N GLN A 126 7.82 6.26 6.17
CA GLN A 126 8.51 6.95 5.09
C GLN A 126 7.53 7.41 4.00
N LEU A 127 6.57 6.57 3.59
CA LEU A 127 5.57 6.90 2.58
C LEU A 127 4.62 8.01 3.04
N ILE A 128 4.16 7.96 4.30
CA ILE A 128 3.36 9.03 4.89
C ILE A 128 4.15 10.35 4.86
N TYR A 129 5.42 10.32 5.25
CA TYR A 129 6.29 11.50 5.23
C TYR A 129 6.40 12.07 3.81
N PHE A 130 6.74 11.24 2.82
CA PHE A 130 6.85 11.70 1.43
C PHE A 130 5.54 12.28 0.94
N ARG A 131 4.42 11.59 1.15
CA ARG A 131 3.11 12.06 0.69
C ARG A 131 2.67 13.32 1.38
N TYR A 132 3.01 13.55 2.65
CA TYR A 132 2.56 14.73 3.39
C TYR A 132 3.36 15.98 3.00
N PHE A 133 4.69 15.85 2.91
CA PHE A 133 5.61 16.98 2.75
C PHE A 133 6.06 17.28 1.32
N TYR A 134 5.90 16.32 0.41
CA TYR A 134 6.21 16.45 -1.02
C TYR A 134 4.98 16.14 -1.86
#